data_AF-A0A8T4CHB8-F1
#
_entry.id   AF-A0A8T4CHB8-F1
#
_cell.length_a   1.000
_cell.length_b   1.000
_cell.length_c   1.000
_cell.angle_alpha   90.00
_cell.angle_beta   90.00
_cell.angle_gamma   90.00
#
_symmetry.space_group_name_H-M   'P 1'
#
loop_
_entity.id
_entity.type
_entity.pdbx_description
1 polymer ?
#
loop_
_entity_poly.entity_id
_entity_poly.type
_entity_poly.pdbx_seq_one_letter_code
_entity_poly.pdbx_strand_id
1 'polypeptide(L)'
;MNHGIKYILGVTAIFLGIVTIVWLVKQADIVAGILSLTFGIMAIIWSYKARKALSPGSSLREYSMYFIICLIFLVTFSVVLTAERFFVRTGAGTILVYVEYLLLTLAYLTFVTAAFKIWNIGQEFGFEKESAEIRKAMKKKKK
;
A
#
# COMPACT_ATOMS: atom_id res chain seq x y z
N MET A 1 11.78 3.66 25.53
CA MET A 1 11.94 4.68 24.47
C MET A 1 10.60 5.38 24.27
N ASN A 2 10.52 6.66 24.66
CA ASN A 2 9.27 7.44 24.65
C ASN A 2 8.60 7.43 23.28
N HIS A 3 7.27 7.28 23.25
CA HIS A 3 6.49 7.24 22.02
C HIS A 3 6.77 8.46 21.11
N GLY A 4 6.97 9.65 21.68
CA GLY A 4 7.30 10.86 20.93
C GLY A 4 8.60 10.79 20.11
N ILE A 5 9.64 10.13 20.62
CA ILE A 5 10.94 10.02 19.92
C ILE A 5 10.81 9.15 18.65
N LYS A 6 9.98 8.09 18.71
CA LYS A 6 9.71 7.22 17.55
C LYS A 6 8.99 7.97 16.45
N TYR A 7 8.02 8.81 16.80
CA TYR A 7 7.28 9.63 15.82
C TYR A 7 8.19 10.65 15.16
N ILE A 8 8.99 11.38 15.94
CA ILE A 8 9.92 12.37 15.40
C ILE A 8 10.89 11.70 14.43
N LEU A 9 11.57 10.61 14.85
CA LEU A 9 12.50 9.89 13.98
C LEU A 9 11.84 9.37 12.69
N GLY A 10 10.61 8.88 12.77
CA GLY A 10 9.85 8.43 11.60
C GLY A 10 9.57 9.57 10.62
N VAL A 11 9.12 10.72 11.13
CA VAL A 11 8.86 11.92 10.31
C VAL A 11 10.15 12.44 9.68
N THR A 12 11.24 12.53 10.45
CA THR A 12 12.54 13.00 9.93
C THR A 12 13.08 12.06 8.86
N ALA A 13 12.92 10.74 9.02
CA ALA A 13 13.35 9.76 8.02
C ALA A 13 12.54 9.87 6.72
N ILE A 14 11.22 10.09 6.80
CA ILE A 14 10.38 10.36 5.62
C ILE A 14 10.85 11.64 4.92
N PHE A 15 11.09 12.71 5.67
CA PHE A 15 11.55 13.99 5.13
C PHE A 15 12.91 13.87 4.43
N LEU A 16 13.87 13.20 5.07
CA LEU A 16 15.18 12.91 4.48
C LEU A 16 15.07 12.05 3.22
N GLY A 17 14.18 11.04 3.21
CA GLY A 17 13.91 10.22 2.03
C GLY A 17 13.39 11.04 0.86
N ILE A 18 12.40 11.92 1.10
CA ILE A 18 11.85 12.81 0.06
C ILE A 18 12.93 13.75 -0.48
N VAL A 19 13.69 14.41 0.41
CA VAL A 19 14.77 15.33 0.02
C VAL A 19 15.84 14.60 -0.81
N THR A 20 16.21 13.38 -0.42
CA THR A 20 17.19 12.56 -1.15
C THR A 20 16.70 12.22 -2.54
N ILE A 21 15.42 11.83 -2.69
CA ILE A 21 14.83 11.51 -4.00
C ILE A 21 14.81 12.75 -4.90
N VAL A 22 14.39 13.91 -4.37
CA VAL A 22 14.34 15.17 -5.13
C VAL A 22 15.75 15.56 -5.62
N TRP A 23 16.74 15.46 -4.75
CA TRP A 23 18.12 15.84 -5.09
C TRP A 23 18.76 14.92 -6.13
N LEU A 24 18.48 13.61 -6.05
CA LEU A 24 19.10 12.59 -6.90
C LEU A 24 18.50 12.56 -8.30
N VAL A 25 17.19 12.79 -8.42
CA VAL A 25 16.45 12.59 -9.68
C VAL A 25 16.34 13.88 -10.51
N LYS A 26 16.37 15.07 -9.88
CA LYS A 26 16.27 16.43 -10.48
C LYS A 26 15.07 16.71 -11.41
N GLN A 27 14.38 15.68 -11.88
CA GLN A 27 13.20 15.73 -12.74
C GLN A 27 11.96 15.45 -11.89
N ALA A 28 11.09 16.46 -11.76
CA ALA A 28 9.93 16.39 -10.88
C ALA A 28 8.95 15.26 -11.24
N ASP A 29 8.83 14.89 -12.51
CA ASP A 29 7.93 13.82 -12.97
C ASP A 29 8.35 12.44 -12.44
N ILE A 30 9.65 12.15 -12.46
CA ILE A 30 10.20 10.89 -11.94
C ILE A 30 10.10 10.88 -10.41
N VAL A 31 10.32 12.02 -9.75
CA VAL A 31 10.11 12.15 -8.30
C VAL A 31 8.65 11.83 -7.93
N ALA A 32 7.68 12.39 -8.66
CA ALA A 32 6.26 12.12 -8.46
C ALA A 32 5.92 10.64 -8.66
N GLY A 33 6.47 10.01 -9.72
CA GLY A 33 6.29 8.58 -9.97
C GLY A 33 6.88 7.70 -8.87
N ILE A 34 8.09 8.00 -8.38
CA ILE A 34 8.70 7.26 -7.27
C ILE A 34 7.86 7.41 -5.99
N LEU A 35 7.42 8.64 -5.67
CA LEU A 35 6.58 8.88 -4.50
C LEU A 35 5.25 8.13 -4.60
N SER A 36 4.58 8.17 -5.75
CA SER A 36 3.33 7.41 -5.94
C SER A 36 3.55 5.91 -5.80
N LEU A 37 4.67 5.37 -6.30
CA LEU A 37 5.03 3.96 -6.12
C LEU A 37 5.21 3.58 -4.65
N THR A 38 5.81 4.45 -3.83
CA THR A 38 5.93 4.16 -2.38
C THR A 38 4.55 4.01 -1.71
N PHE A 39 3.58 4.85 -2.08
CA PHE A 39 2.21 4.72 -1.61
C PHE A 39 1.54 3.45 -2.11
N GLY A 40 1.77 3.07 -3.38
CA GLY A 40 1.26 1.81 -3.94
C GLY A 40 1.78 0.56 -3.22
N ILE A 41 3.09 0.51 -2.94
CA ILE A 41 3.70 -0.59 -2.17
C ILE A 41 3.12 -0.63 -0.75
N MET A 42 2.97 0.54 -0.12
CA MET A 42 2.37 0.63 1.21
C MET A 42 0.92 0.12 1.21
N ALA A 43 0.13 0.46 0.19
CA ALA A 43 -1.23 -0.05 0.01
C ALA A 43 -1.28 -1.58 -0.08
N ILE A 44 -0.36 -2.20 -0.81
CA ILE A 44 -0.25 -3.66 -0.89
C ILE A 44 0.06 -4.28 0.48
N ILE A 45 1.04 -3.72 1.21
CA ILE A 45 1.44 -4.22 2.53
C ILE A 45 0.25 -4.16 3.51
N TRP A 46 -0.45 -3.03 3.55
CA TRP A 46 -1.62 -2.85 4.41
C TRP A 46 -2.78 -3.76 4.02
N SER A 47 -3.07 -3.89 2.73
CA SER A 47 -4.12 -4.78 2.23
C SER A 47 -3.83 -6.24 2.58
N TYR A 48 -2.56 -6.64 2.49
CA TYR A 48 -2.14 -7.97 2.88
C TYR A 48 -2.28 -8.22 4.39
N LYS A 49 -1.93 -7.23 5.23
CA LYS A 49 -2.17 -7.29 6.69
C LYS A 49 -3.66 -7.37 7.00
N ALA A 50 -4.48 -6.56 6.35
CA ALA A 50 -5.93 -6.56 6.50
C ALA A 50 -6.51 -7.95 6.19
N ARG A 51 -6.11 -8.55 5.06
CA ARG A 51 -6.52 -9.90 4.68
C ARG A 51 -6.15 -10.97 5.71
N LYS A 52 -4.97 -10.86 6.33
CA LYS A 52 -4.51 -11.82 7.35
C LYS A 52 -5.35 -11.77 8.62
N ALA A 53 -5.88 -10.60 8.98
CA ALA A 53 -6.76 -10.45 10.13
C ALA A 53 -8.15 -11.07 9.91
N LEU A 54 -8.52 -11.40 8.67
CA LEU A 54 -9.81 -11.98 8.33
C LEU A 54 -9.82 -13.52 8.42
N SER A 55 -10.96 -14.06 8.87
CA SER A 55 -11.18 -15.51 8.97
C SER A 55 -10.99 -16.22 7.63
N PRO A 56 -10.26 -17.36 7.62
CA PRO A 56 -10.13 -18.19 6.43
C PRO A 56 -11.51 -18.70 5.98
N GLY A 57 -11.80 -18.58 4.68
CA GLY A 57 -13.09 -18.98 4.09
C GLY A 57 -14.21 -17.92 4.16
N SER A 58 -13.97 -16.75 4.78
CA SER A 58 -14.92 -15.64 4.70
C SER A 58 -14.93 -15.00 3.31
N SER A 59 -16.10 -14.62 2.82
CA SER A 59 -16.26 -13.87 1.56
C SER A 59 -15.41 -12.60 1.55
N LEU A 60 -15.34 -11.90 2.69
CA LEU A 60 -14.54 -10.67 2.83
C LEU A 60 -13.04 -10.91 2.60
N ARG A 61 -12.51 -12.08 3.01
CA ARG A 61 -11.10 -12.45 2.78
C ARG A 61 -10.82 -12.77 1.31
N GLU A 62 -11.81 -13.32 0.60
CA GLU A 62 -11.74 -13.59 -0.83
C GLU A 62 -11.79 -12.29 -1.64
N TYR A 63 -12.73 -11.38 -1.34
CA TYR A 63 -12.75 -10.03 -1.90
C TYR A 63 -11.46 -9.26 -1.65
N SER A 64 -10.88 -9.39 -0.45
CA SER A 64 -9.59 -8.78 -0.12
C SER A 64 -8.45 -9.33 -0.99
N MET A 65 -8.55 -10.56 -1.51
CA MET A 65 -7.54 -11.09 -2.44
C MET A 65 -7.67 -10.43 -3.82
N TYR A 66 -8.88 -10.32 -4.37
CA TYR A 66 -9.10 -9.60 -5.63
C TYR A 66 -8.67 -8.14 -5.54
N PHE A 67 -8.91 -7.52 -4.38
CA PHE A 67 -8.44 -6.17 -4.07
C PHE A 67 -6.91 -6.05 -4.11
N ILE A 68 -6.17 -7.00 -3.51
CA ILE A 68 -4.71 -7.04 -3.59
C ILE A 68 -4.23 -7.25 -5.02
N ILE A 69 -4.87 -8.13 -5.79
CA ILE A 69 -4.52 -8.38 -7.20
C ILE A 69 -4.71 -7.11 -8.02
N CYS A 70 -5.83 -6.41 -7.84
CA CYS A 70 -6.08 -5.12 -8.48
C CYS A 70 -4.99 -4.08 -8.14
N LEU A 71 -4.60 -4.00 -6.88
CA LEU A 71 -3.48 -3.14 -6.44
C LEU A 71 -2.16 -3.50 -7.13
N ILE A 72 -1.84 -4.79 -7.29
CA ILE A 72 -0.62 -5.23 -7.98
C ILE A 72 -0.65 -4.79 -9.45
N PHE A 73 -1.79 -4.90 -10.13
CA PHE A 73 -1.92 -4.39 -11.51
C PHE A 73 -1.74 -2.88 -11.58
N LEU A 74 -2.35 -2.14 -10.64
CA LEU A 74 -2.23 -0.67 -10.58
C LEU A 74 -0.77 -0.24 -10.33
N VAL A 75 -0.08 -0.90 -9.41
CA VAL A 75 1.35 -0.67 -9.16
C VAL A 75 2.20 -1.01 -10.37
N THR A 76 1.94 -2.15 -11.03
CA THR A 76 2.66 -2.53 -12.25
C THR A 76 2.46 -1.49 -13.36
N PHE A 77 1.23 -1.02 -13.55
CA PHE A 77 0.91 0.06 -14.50
C PHE A 77 1.67 1.34 -14.17
N SER A 78 1.70 1.74 -12.89
CA SER A 78 2.47 2.89 -12.42
C SER A 78 3.98 2.75 -12.65
N VAL A 79 4.54 1.54 -12.50
CA VAL A 79 5.96 1.27 -12.78
C VAL A 79 6.24 1.46 -14.27
N VAL A 80 5.40 0.89 -15.15
CA VAL A 80 5.55 1.00 -16.60
C VAL A 80 5.49 2.47 -17.03
N LEU A 81 4.50 3.23 -16.55
CA LEU A 81 4.34 4.65 -16.88
C LEU A 81 5.53 5.50 -16.40
N THR A 82 6.08 5.20 -15.23
CA THR A 82 7.27 5.87 -14.71
C THR A 82 8.53 5.48 -15.48
N ALA A 83 8.66 4.21 -15.88
CA ALA A 83 9.77 3.74 -16.70
C ALA A 83 9.75 4.36 -18.10
N GLU A 84 8.58 4.44 -18.75
CA GLU A 84 8.42 5.10 -20.04
C GLU A 84 8.92 6.55 -19.99
N ARG A 85 8.56 7.29 -18.94
CA ARG A 85 9.03 8.68 -18.74
C ARG A 85 10.51 8.78 -18.47
N PHE A 86 11.07 7.81 -17.76
CA PHE A 86 12.50 7.73 -17.50
C PHE A 86 13.31 7.51 -18.79
N PHE A 87 12.83 6.63 -19.69
CA PHE A 87 13.56 6.24 -20.90
C PHE A 87 13.27 7.12 -22.11
N VAL A 88 12.01 7.53 -22.32
CA VAL A 88 11.59 8.24 -23.55
C VAL A 88 11.72 9.76 -23.40
N ARG A 89 11.94 10.27 -22.17
CA ARG A 89 12.15 11.71 -21.87
C ARG A 89 11.13 12.61 -22.61
N THR A 90 9.89 12.12 -22.73
CA THR A 90 8.82 12.80 -23.42
C THR A 90 8.40 14.01 -22.61
N GLY A 91 8.70 15.20 -23.13
CA GLY A 91 8.16 16.48 -22.65
C GLY A 91 6.66 16.63 -22.97
N ALA A 92 5.88 15.57 -22.78
CA ALA A 92 4.43 15.63 -22.90
C ALA A 92 3.91 16.61 -21.85
N GLY A 93 3.01 17.52 -22.26
CA GLY A 93 2.60 18.72 -21.52
C GLY A 93 2.61 18.54 -20.00
N THR A 94 3.54 19.23 -19.34
CA THR A 94 3.90 19.08 -17.92
C THR A 94 2.70 18.93 -17.00
N ILE A 95 1.61 19.64 -17.26
CA ILE A 95 0.41 19.63 -16.41
C ILE A 95 -0.29 18.26 -16.40
N LEU A 96 -0.46 17.60 -17.55
CA LEU A 96 -1.16 16.31 -17.65
C LEU A 96 -0.42 15.21 -16.87
N VAL A 97 0.91 15.24 -16.94
CA VAL A 97 1.80 14.34 -16.21
C VAL A 97 1.56 14.43 -14.70
N TYR A 98 1.49 15.63 -14.13
CA TYR A 98 1.22 15.81 -12.70
C TYR A 98 -0.19 15.37 -12.30
N VAL A 99 -1.20 15.65 -13.14
CA VAL A 99 -2.58 15.25 -12.88
C VAL A 99 -2.71 13.73 -12.82
N GLU A 100 -2.05 13.00 -13.73
CA GLU A 100 -2.03 11.54 -13.70
C GLU A 100 -1.43 10.98 -12.41
N TYR A 101 -0.25 11.48 -12.00
CA TYR A 101 0.37 11.02 -10.75
C TYR A 101 -0.45 11.40 -9.51
N LEU A 102 -1.13 12.55 -9.54
CA LEU A 102 -2.05 12.96 -8.47
C LEU A 102 -3.24 12.01 -8.38
N LEU A 103 -3.89 11.69 -9.50
CA LEU A 103 -4.99 10.72 -9.55
C LEU A 103 -4.56 9.33 -9.07
N LEU A 104 -3.37 8.90 -9.50
CA LEU A 104 -2.80 7.61 -9.11
C LEU A 104 -2.50 7.56 -7.61
N THR A 105 -1.99 8.66 -7.05
CA THR A 105 -1.76 8.80 -5.60
C THR A 105 -3.07 8.80 -4.82
N LEU A 106 -4.10 9.50 -5.29
CA LEU A 106 -5.44 9.48 -4.69
C LEU A 106 -6.06 8.08 -4.73
N ALA A 107 -5.87 7.35 -5.83
CA ALA A 107 -6.29 5.96 -5.93
C ALA A 107 -5.62 5.13 -4.83
N TYR A 108 -4.28 5.17 -4.72
CA TYR A 108 -3.56 4.45 -3.66
C TYR A 108 -4.00 4.83 -2.25
N LEU A 109 -4.23 6.11 -1.97
CA LEU A 109 -4.76 6.57 -0.68
C LEU A 109 -6.13 5.95 -0.38
N THR A 110 -7.00 5.87 -1.38
CA THR A 110 -8.32 5.20 -1.25
C THR A 110 -8.15 3.71 -0.95
N PHE A 111 -7.19 3.04 -1.59
CA PHE A 111 -6.88 1.64 -1.29
C PHE A 111 -6.33 1.46 0.13
N VAL A 112 -5.46 2.36 0.60
CA VAL A 112 -4.91 2.34 1.97
C VAL A 112 -6.02 2.52 3.00
N THR A 113 -6.93 3.49 2.82
CA THR A 113 -8.03 3.73 3.77
C THR A 113 -9.02 2.58 3.79
N ALA A 114 -9.34 1.99 2.63
CA ALA A 114 -10.16 0.79 2.55
C ALA A 114 -9.49 -0.41 3.26
N ALA A 115 -8.19 -0.64 3.02
CA ALA A 115 -7.43 -1.69 3.70
C ALA A 115 -7.41 -1.48 5.22
N PHE A 116 -7.23 -0.24 5.68
CA PHE A 116 -7.27 0.11 7.11
C PHE A 116 -8.64 -0.19 7.72
N LYS A 117 -9.72 0.16 7.04
CA LYS A 117 -11.09 -0.13 7.50
C LYS A 117 -11.35 -1.64 7.57
N ILE A 118 -10.93 -2.41 6.56
CA ILE A 118 -11.04 -3.87 6.55
C ILE A 118 -10.23 -4.48 7.71
N TRP A 119 -9.03 -3.95 7.96
CA TRP A 119 -8.20 -4.40 9.08
C TRP A 119 -8.87 -4.16 10.44
N ASN A 120 -9.44 -2.97 10.66
CA ASN A 120 -10.17 -2.66 11.90
C ASN A 120 -11.38 -3.59 12.10
N ILE A 121 -12.17 -3.83 11.04
CA ILE A 121 -13.27 -4.81 11.06
C ILE A 121 -12.73 -6.20 11.43
N GLY A 122 -11.63 -6.63 10.81
CA GLY A 122 -11.00 -7.91 11.13
C GLY A 122 -10.59 -8.06 12.60
N GLN A 123 -10.15 -6.97 13.23
CA GLN A 123 -9.80 -6.93 14.66
C GLN A 123 -11.03 -6.88 15.57
N GLU A 124 -12.02 -6.03 15.26
CA GLU A 124 -13.22 -5.80 16.08
C GLU A 124 -14.13 -7.03 16.13
N PHE A 125 -14.35 -7.70 15.00
CA PHE A 125 -15.22 -8.89 14.94
C PHE A 125 -14.52 -10.16 15.45
N GLY A 126 -13.32 -10.07 16.02
CA GLY A 126 -12.67 -11.19 16.71
C GLY A 126 -12.28 -12.38 15.81
N PHE A 127 -12.41 -12.22 14.48
CA PHE A 127 -12.15 -13.28 13.50
C PHE A 127 -10.79 -13.93 13.68
N GLU A 128 -9.76 -13.16 14.05
CA GLU A 128 -8.41 -13.68 14.28
C GLU A 128 -8.31 -14.59 15.52
N LYS A 129 -8.99 -14.25 16.63
CA LYS A 129 -8.98 -15.05 17.86
C LYS A 129 -9.83 -16.30 17.71
N GLU A 130 -11.05 -16.15 17.20
CA GLU A 130 -11.99 -17.26 17.05
C GLU A 130 -11.52 -18.29 16.01
N SER A 131 -10.97 -17.83 14.87
CA SER A 131 -10.37 -18.73 13.88
C SER A 131 -9.10 -19.42 14.38
N ALA A 132 -8.32 -18.77 15.27
CA ALA A 132 -7.16 -19.41 15.91
C ALA A 132 -7.57 -20.52 16.87
N GLU A 133 -8.66 -20.36 17.62
CA GLU A 133 -9.20 -21.40 18.50
C GLU A 133 -9.78 -22.58 17.74
N ILE A 134 -10.57 -22.32 16.70
CA ILE A 134 -11.10 -23.37 15.80
C ILE A 134 -9.94 -24.17 15.17
N ARG A 135 -8.86 -23.50 14.76
CA ARG A 135 -7.67 -24.15 14.19
C ARG A 135 -6.92 -25.00 15.21
N LYS A 136 -6.85 -24.59 16.48
CA LYS A 136 -6.28 -25.39 17.57
C LYS A 136 -7.15 -26.62 17.86
N ALA A 137 -8.47 -26.47 17.87
CA ALA A 137 -9.41 -27.57 18.06
C ALA A 137 -9.32 -28.61 16.92
N MET A 138 -9.26 -28.17 15.66
CA MET A 138 -9.09 -29.08 14.51
C MET A 138 -7.75 -29.81 14.53
N LYS A 139 -6.65 -29.17 14.99
CA LYS A 139 -5.35 -29.85 15.15
C LYS A 139 -5.34 -30.90 16.25
N LYS A 140 -6.08 -30.68 17.35
CA LYS A 140 -6.25 -31.68 18.42
C LYS A 140 -7.04 -32.90 17.95
N LYS A 141 -8.03 -32.72 17.08
CA LYS A 141 -8.89 -33.81 16.58
C LYS A 141 -8.22 -34.71 15.53
N LYS A 142 -7.05 -34.31 15.01
CA LYS A 142 -6.27 -35.04 13.99
C LYS A 142 -5.08 -35.83 14.55
N LYS A 143 -4.81 -35.70 15.86
CA LYS A 143 -3.90 -36.56 16.62
C LYS A 143 -4.71 -37.62 17.34
#